data_AF-A0A1B6ICJ9-F1
#
_entry.id   AF-A0A1B6ICJ9-F1
#
_cell.length_a   1.000
_cell.length_b   1.000
_cell.length_c   1.000
_cell.angle_alpha   90.00
_cell.angle_beta   90.00
_cell.angle_gamma   90.00
#
_symmetry.space_group_name_H-M   'P 1'
#
loop_
_entity.id
_entity.type
_entity.pdbx_description
1 polymer ?
#
loop_
_entity_poly.entity_id
_entity_poly.type
_entity_poly.pdbx_seq_one_letter_code
_entity_poly.pdbx_strand_id
1 'polypeptide(L)'
;MLLQIAVCALLALPVEMSVFGNGDQPNIIITNKPDPPPKNETARMARYIVHYSDWCALAHISRHGNTTGFPAARVYSTADGFDNSSTGIPFFYVSKMDAHINDLSTDGRCSVTMSLAEGDYCRKESLDPEDPR
;
A
#
# COMPACT_ATOMS: atom_id res chain seq x y z
N MET A 1 -20.34 -44.22 -0.20
CA MET A 1 -18.86 -44.07 -0.17
C MET A 1 -18.23 -43.73 -1.52
N LEU A 2 -18.89 -43.93 -2.66
CA LEU A 2 -18.33 -43.57 -3.98
C LEU A 2 -18.58 -42.11 -4.39
N LEU A 3 -19.46 -41.37 -3.72
CA LEU A 3 -19.80 -39.98 -4.07
C LEU A 3 -18.92 -38.91 -3.39
N GLN A 4 -18.17 -39.27 -2.34
CA GLN A 4 -17.29 -38.31 -1.64
C GLN A 4 -15.93 -38.14 -2.33
N ILE A 5 -15.51 -39.09 -3.17
CA ILE A 5 -14.22 -39.04 -3.87
C ILE A 5 -14.29 -38.11 -5.09
N ALA A 6 -15.47 -37.94 -5.69
CA ALA A 6 -15.65 -37.11 -6.89
C ALA A 6 -15.54 -35.59 -6.62
N VAL A 7 -15.83 -35.13 -5.40
CA VAL A 7 -15.78 -33.69 -5.06
C VAL A 7 -14.34 -33.20 -4.85
N CYS A 8 -13.42 -34.07 -4.43
CA CYS A 8 -12.01 -33.69 -4.25
C CYS A 8 -11.22 -33.58 -5.57
N ALA A 9 -11.73 -34.12 -6.68
CA ALA A 9 -11.01 -34.12 -7.96
C ALA A 9 -11.22 -32.83 -8.78
N LEU A 10 -12.18 -31.97 -8.44
CA LEU A 10 -12.47 -30.73 -9.20
C LEU A 10 -11.83 -29.46 -8.62
N LEU A 11 -11.04 -29.54 -7.55
CA LEU A 11 -10.34 -28.39 -6.96
C LEU A 11 -8.83 -28.35 -7.24
N ALA A 12 -8.31 -29.30 -8.02
CA ALA A 12 -6.92 -29.27 -8.48
C ALA A 12 -6.85 -28.67 -9.89
N LEU A 13 -7.26 -27.40 -10.03
CA LEU A 13 -6.68 -26.59 -11.11
C LEU A 13 -5.23 -26.31 -10.69
N PRO A 14 -4.24 -26.59 -11.55
CA PRO A 14 -2.89 -26.13 -11.29
C PRO A 14 -2.94 -24.60 -11.26
N VAL A 15 -2.84 -24.03 -10.06
CA VAL A 15 -2.31 -22.67 -9.95
C VAL A 15 -0.86 -22.83 -10.41
N GLU A 16 -0.60 -22.49 -11.67
CA GLU A 16 0.76 -22.35 -12.17
C GLU A 16 1.43 -21.28 -11.31
N MET A 17 2.12 -21.70 -10.26
CA MET A 17 3.22 -20.94 -9.69
C MET A 17 4.31 -20.91 -10.75
N SER A 18 4.24 -19.93 -11.64
CA SER A 18 5.32 -19.60 -12.57
C SER A 18 6.45 -18.95 -11.76
N VAL A 19 7.23 -19.78 -11.07
CA VAL A 19 8.56 -19.42 -10.58
C VAL A 19 9.58 -20.28 -11.32
N PHE A 20 10.03 -19.78 -12.46
CA PHE A 20 11.39 -19.99 -12.99
C PHE A 20 11.77 -18.73 -13.74
N GLY A 21 12.29 -17.75 -12.98
CA GLY A 21 13.11 -16.70 -13.54
C GLY A 21 14.41 -17.34 -14.04
N ASN A 22 14.58 -17.37 -15.35
CA ASN A 22 15.92 -17.44 -15.91
C ASN A 22 16.56 -16.06 -15.75
N GLY A 23 17.74 -16.03 -15.13
CA GLY A 23 18.55 -14.83 -15.02
C GLY A 23 18.82 -14.19 -16.38
N ASP A 24 19.09 -12.89 -16.33
CA ASP A 24 19.58 -12.05 -17.43
C ASP A 24 18.55 -11.54 -18.45
N GLN A 25 17.42 -11.05 -17.94
CA GLN A 25 16.78 -9.86 -18.51
C GLN A 25 16.60 -8.86 -17.36
N PRO A 26 17.06 -7.59 -17.46
CA PRO A 26 16.52 -6.57 -16.58
C PRO A 26 15.02 -6.54 -16.89
N ASN A 27 14.20 -7.07 -15.98
CA ASN A 27 12.77 -6.80 -15.99
C ASN A 27 12.64 -5.29 -15.78
N ILE A 28 12.67 -4.55 -16.88
CA ILE A 28 12.17 -3.19 -16.92
C ILE A 28 10.67 -3.38 -16.76
N ILE A 29 10.20 -3.53 -15.53
CA ILE A 29 8.84 -3.11 -15.22
C ILE A 29 8.88 -1.61 -15.50
N ILE A 30 8.54 -1.23 -16.73
CA ILE A 30 8.22 0.15 -17.03
C ILE A 30 6.92 0.38 -16.29
N THR A 31 7.00 0.68 -14.99
CA THR A 31 5.94 1.40 -14.32
C THR A 31 5.90 2.75 -15.02
N ASN A 32 5.07 2.85 -16.06
CA ASN A 32 4.74 4.12 -16.71
C ASN A 32 3.92 4.95 -15.72
N LYS A 33 4.51 5.29 -14.57
CA LYS A 33 3.97 6.24 -13.62
C LYS A 33 4.04 7.60 -14.33
N PRO A 34 2.90 8.25 -14.60
CA PRO A 34 2.89 9.57 -15.20
C PRO A 34 3.60 10.55 -14.27
N ASP A 35 4.09 11.66 -14.80
CA ASP A 35 4.60 12.73 -13.95
C ASP A 35 3.48 13.29 -13.04
N PRO A 36 3.82 13.76 -11.83
CA PRO A 36 2.84 14.38 -10.95
C PRO A 36 2.14 15.57 -11.61
N PRO A 37 0.86 15.82 -11.28
CA PRO A 37 0.14 16.99 -11.80
C PRO A 37 0.77 18.31 -11.31
N PRO A 38 0.40 19.46 -11.91
CA PRO A 38 0.84 20.77 -11.44
C PRO A 38 0.56 20.98 -9.94
N LYS A 39 1.51 21.61 -9.23
CA LYS A 39 1.45 21.81 -7.76
C LYS A 39 0.20 22.57 -7.29
N ASN A 40 -0.36 23.45 -8.13
CA ASN A 40 -1.58 24.20 -7.82
C ASN A 40 -2.86 23.36 -7.92
N GLU A 41 -2.82 22.17 -8.53
CA GLU A 41 -3.94 21.22 -8.62
C GLU A 41 -3.96 20.29 -7.39
N THR A 42 -4.13 20.87 -6.19
CA THR A 42 -3.96 20.18 -4.89
C THR A 42 -4.74 18.87 -4.77
N ALA A 43 -6.02 18.84 -5.17
CA ALA A 43 -6.85 17.64 -5.12
C ALA A 43 -6.35 16.54 -6.07
N ARG A 44 -5.88 16.91 -7.27
CA ARG A 44 -5.33 15.97 -8.24
C ARG A 44 -3.97 15.45 -7.80
N MET A 45 -3.14 16.30 -7.20
CA MET A 45 -1.88 15.91 -6.58
C MET A 45 -2.11 14.91 -5.45
N ALA A 46 -3.06 15.16 -4.55
CA ALA A 46 -3.40 14.22 -3.49
C ALA A 46 -3.84 12.85 -4.03
N ARG A 47 -4.69 12.84 -5.07
CA ARG A 47 -5.11 11.60 -5.75
C ARG A 47 -3.94 10.88 -6.42
N TYR A 48 -3.03 11.61 -7.05
CA TYR A 48 -1.82 11.06 -7.63
C TYR A 48 -0.92 10.41 -6.57
N ILE A 49 -0.68 11.09 -5.45
CA ILE A 49 0.13 10.56 -4.36
C ILE A 49 -0.50 9.28 -3.81
N VAL A 50 -1.81 9.29 -3.51
CA VAL A 50 -2.51 8.09 -3.01
C VAL A 50 -2.42 6.92 -3.97
N HIS A 51 -2.60 7.15 -5.27
CA HIS A 51 -2.62 6.06 -6.25
C HIS A 51 -1.24 5.44 -6.49
N TYR A 52 -0.19 6.26 -6.47
CA TYR A 52 1.15 5.81 -6.81
C TYR A 52 2.11 5.72 -5.62
N SER A 53 1.58 5.58 -4.40
CA SER A 53 2.33 5.21 -3.20
C SER A 53 2.04 3.73 -2.91
N ASP A 54 3.08 2.91 -2.80
CA ASP A 54 2.97 1.49 -2.49
C ASP A 54 2.80 1.27 -0.98
N TRP A 55 3.21 2.24 -0.17
CA TRP A 55 3.07 2.22 1.29
C TRP A 55 2.75 3.60 1.87
N CYS A 56 2.33 3.63 3.13
CA CYS A 56 2.14 4.87 3.87
C CYS A 56 2.47 4.70 5.35
N ALA A 57 2.76 5.81 6.02
CA ALA A 57 2.84 5.84 7.48
C ALA A 57 1.45 6.05 8.07
N LEU A 58 0.91 5.04 8.75
CA LEU A 58 -0.38 5.10 9.45
C LEU A 58 -0.14 5.44 10.92
N ALA A 59 -0.70 6.56 11.37
CA ALA A 59 -0.68 6.99 12.76
C ALA A 59 -2.01 6.70 13.47
N HIS A 60 -1.93 6.30 14.74
CA HIS A 60 -3.07 5.93 15.59
C HIS A 60 -2.70 6.14 17.07
N ILE A 61 -3.69 5.94 17.96
CA ILE A 61 -3.47 5.97 19.42
C ILE A 61 -3.24 4.55 19.93
N SER A 62 -2.08 4.33 20.55
CA SER A 62 -1.72 3.02 21.10
C SER A 62 -2.56 2.67 22.33
N ARG A 63 -2.91 1.38 22.50
CA ARG A 63 -3.59 0.85 23.70
C ARG A 63 -2.81 -0.27 24.38
N HIS A 64 -1.51 -0.39 24.09
CA HIS A 64 -0.66 -1.46 24.61
C HIS A 64 0.17 -1.00 25.80
N GLY A 65 0.08 -1.73 26.91
CA GLY A 65 0.97 -1.60 28.07
C GLY A 65 1.30 -0.15 28.45
N ASN A 66 2.60 0.16 28.48
CA ASN A 66 3.12 1.47 28.90
C ASN A 66 2.97 2.57 27.85
N THR A 67 2.54 2.27 26.62
CA THR A 67 2.31 3.27 25.56
C THR A 67 0.83 3.62 25.37
N THR A 68 -0.04 3.15 26.26
CA THR A 68 -1.47 3.45 26.22
C THR A 68 -1.71 4.97 26.19
N GLY A 69 -2.41 5.44 25.16
CA GLY A 69 -2.74 6.85 24.94
C GLY A 69 -1.71 7.63 24.13
N PHE A 70 -0.55 7.06 23.82
CA PHE A 70 0.47 7.76 23.02
C PHE A 70 0.19 7.61 21.52
N PRO A 71 0.55 8.62 20.70
CA PRO A 71 0.53 8.48 19.26
C PRO A 71 1.61 7.48 18.83
N ALA A 72 1.24 6.54 17.97
CA ALA A 72 2.14 5.58 17.36
C ALA A 72 1.96 5.59 15.84
N ALA A 73 3.04 5.38 15.09
CA ALA A 73 3.01 5.29 13.64
C ALA A 73 3.77 4.06 13.15
N ARG A 74 3.25 3.42 12.09
CA ARG A 74 3.88 2.28 11.42
C ARG A 74 3.64 2.36 9.92
N VAL A 75 4.57 1.81 9.13
CA VAL A 75 4.44 1.66 7.68
C VAL A 75 3.55 0.47 7.34
N TYR A 76 2.57 0.69 6.45
CA TYR A 76 1.75 -0.36 5.87
C TYR A 76 1.74 -0.23 4.35
N SER A 77 1.75 -1.35 3.64
CA SER A 77 1.42 -1.38 2.22
C SER A 77 -0.02 -0.96 2.00
N THR A 78 -0.25 -0.22 0.93
CA THR A 78 -1.57 0.29 0.56
C THR A 78 -1.76 0.28 -0.94
N ALA A 79 -3.03 0.26 -1.36
CA ALA A 79 -3.42 0.44 -2.75
C ALA A 79 -4.83 1.04 -2.79
N ASP A 80 -5.12 1.85 -3.80
CA ASP A 80 -6.46 2.42 -4.01
C ASP A 80 -7.14 1.89 -5.28
N GLY A 81 -6.54 0.92 -5.97
CA GLY A 81 -7.03 0.34 -7.21
C GLY A 81 -5.94 -0.33 -8.05
N PHE A 82 -6.25 -0.61 -9.32
CA PHE A 82 -5.29 -1.12 -10.31
C PHE A 82 -4.64 0.05 -11.07
N ASP A 83 -3.53 -0.19 -11.77
CA ASP A 83 -2.73 0.84 -12.46
C ASP A 83 -3.53 1.81 -13.35
N ASN A 84 -4.64 1.36 -13.95
CA ASN A 84 -5.49 2.16 -14.83
C ASN A 84 -6.80 2.62 -14.17
N SER A 85 -7.02 2.31 -12.90
CA SER A 85 -8.28 2.54 -12.19
C SER A 85 -8.04 2.82 -10.71
N SER A 86 -7.91 4.11 -10.37
CA SER A 86 -7.79 4.63 -9.00
C SER A 86 -9.16 5.00 -8.42
N THR A 87 -9.47 4.51 -7.22
CA THR A 87 -10.64 4.97 -6.46
C THR A 87 -10.34 6.17 -5.57
N GLY A 88 -9.08 6.38 -5.19
CA GLY A 88 -8.67 7.37 -4.18
C GLY A 88 -8.96 6.94 -2.74
N ILE A 89 -9.43 5.71 -2.52
CA ILE A 89 -9.71 5.14 -1.19
C ILE A 89 -8.58 4.14 -0.87
N PRO A 90 -7.68 4.44 0.09
CA PRO A 90 -6.62 3.53 0.46
C PRO A 90 -7.17 2.27 1.14
N PHE A 91 -6.85 1.10 0.61
CA PHE A 91 -7.10 -0.19 1.24
C PHE A 91 -5.83 -0.73 1.87
N PHE A 92 -6.00 -1.52 2.92
CA PHE A 92 -4.91 -2.16 3.66
C PHE A 92 -5.21 -3.65 3.78
N TYR A 93 -4.21 -4.47 3.46
CA TYR A 93 -4.27 -5.91 3.73
C TYR A 93 -3.43 -6.22 4.96
N VAL A 94 -4.11 -6.49 6.07
CA VAL A 94 -3.48 -6.58 7.38
C VAL A 94 -3.91 -7.84 8.14
N SER A 95 -3.03 -8.30 9.02
CA SER A 95 -3.32 -9.45 9.89
C SER A 95 -4.02 -9.00 11.17
N LYS A 96 -4.99 -9.79 11.64
CA LYS A 96 -5.57 -9.63 12.98
C LYS A 96 -4.57 -9.88 14.11
N MET A 97 -3.41 -10.47 13.81
CA MET A 97 -2.31 -10.62 14.77
C MET A 97 -1.49 -9.34 14.94
N ASP A 98 -1.67 -8.33 14.08
CA ASP A 98 -0.98 -7.05 14.25
C ASP A 98 -1.58 -6.26 15.42
N ALA A 99 -0.78 -6.05 16.46
CA ALA A 99 -1.15 -5.31 17.65
C ALA A 99 -1.65 -3.89 17.35
N HIS A 100 -1.09 -3.21 16.35
CA HIS A 100 -1.49 -1.84 15.99
C HIS A 100 -2.85 -1.81 15.28
N ILE A 101 -3.18 -2.87 14.54
CA ILE A 101 -4.51 -3.01 13.92
C ILE A 101 -5.57 -3.37 14.97
N ASN A 102 -5.18 -4.05 16.05
CA ASN A 102 -6.06 -4.28 17.19
C ASN A 102 -6.42 -2.96 17.90
N ASP A 103 -5.49 -2.00 17.96
CA ASP A 103 -5.78 -0.66 18.48
C ASP A 103 -6.87 0.04 17.63
N LEU A 104 -6.76 -0.05 16.31
CA LEU A 104 -7.73 0.51 15.36
C LEU A 104 -9.11 -0.17 15.43
N SER A 105 -9.14 -1.46 15.80
CA SER A 105 -10.40 -2.19 16.01
C SER A 105 -11.17 -1.67 17.24
N THR A 106 -10.46 -1.03 18.18
CA THR A 106 -11.06 -0.40 19.38
C THR A 106 -11.37 1.08 19.14
N ASP A 107 -10.54 1.77 18.35
CA ASP A 107 -10.66 3.19 18.00
C ASP A 107 -10.22 3.42 16.57
N GLY A 108 -11.19 3.54 15.66
CA GLY A 108 -10.92 3.63 14.22
C GLY A 108 -10.31 4.95 13.76
N ARG A 109 -10.02 5.90 14.66
CA ARG A 109 -9.38 7.17 14.29
C ARG A 109 -7.92 6.93 13.96
N CYS A 110 -7.56 7.24 12.72
CA CYS A 110 -6.19 7.19 12.24
C CYS A 110 -5.95 8.30 11.22
N SER A 111 -4.68 8.56 10.93
CA SER A 111 -4.25 9.36 9.79
C SER A 111 -3.18 8.61 9.03
N VAL A 112 -3.06 8.90 7.74
CA VAL A 112 -2.01 8.36 6.88
C VAL A 112 -1.22 9.49 6.28
N THR A 113 0.09 9.29 6.16
CA THR A 113 0.99 10.23 5.47
C THR A 113 1.69 9.50 4.35
N MET A 114 1.69 10.12 3.17
CA MET A 114 2.30 9.65 1.93
C MET A 114 3.04 10.84 1.31
N SER A 115 4.13 10.59 0.59
CA SER A 115 4.95 11.64 -0.01
C SER A 115 5.52 11.19 -1.35
N LEU A 116 5.73 12.15 -2.25
CA LEU A 116 6.46 11.92 -3.51
C LEU A 116 7.91 11.46 -3.28
N ALA A 117 8.42 11.61 -2.05
CA ALA A 117 9.72 11.11 -1.63
C ALA A 117 9.81 9.58 -1.52
N GLU A 118 8.68 8.87 -1.53
CA GLU A 118 8.70 7.41 -1.69
C GLU A 118 9.27 7.01 -3.06
N GLY A 119 8.97 7.80 -4.09
CA GLY A 119 9.52 7.62 -5.43
C GLY A 119 10.84 8.34 -5.63
N ASP A 120 11.17 8.62 -6.89
CA ASP A 120 12.39 9.35 -7.26
C ASP A 120 12.15 10.81 -7.67
N TYR A 121 10.89 11.27 -7.62
CA TYR A 121 10.49 12.61 -8.08
C TYR A 121 11.26 13.72 -7.36
N CYS A 122 11.23 13.76 -6.02
CA CYS A 122 11.92 14.80 -5.27
C CYS A 122 13.43 14.82 -5.56
N ARG A 123 14.05 13.65 -5.75
CA ARG A 123 15.47 13.53 -6.08
C ARG A 123 15.77 14.02 -7.51
N LYS A 124 14.94 13.67 -8.49
CA LYS A 124 15.08 14.13 -9.89
C LYS A 124 14.93 15.65 -9.99
N GLU A 125 13.98 16.20 -9.27
CA GLU A 125 13.70 17.64 -9.25
C GLU A 125 14.61 18.43 -8.30
N SER A 126 15.52 17.75 -7.59
CA SER A 126 16.40 18.36 -6.56
C SER A 126 15.61 19.15 -5.50
N LEU A 127 14.46 18.61 -5.09
CA LEU A 127 13.58 19.17 -4.06
C LEU A 127 13.85 18.52 -2.71
N ASP A 128 13.83 19.34 -1.65
CA ASP A 128 13.67 18.84 -0.29
C ASP A 128 12.18 18.46 -0.09
N PRO A 129 11.87 17.18 0.22
CA PRO A 129 10.49 16.72 0.41
C PRO A 129 9.70 17.45 1.48
N GLU A 130 10.38 18.08 2.45
CA GLU A 130 9.76 18.76 3.58
C GLU A 130 9.89 20.30 3.50
N ASP A 131 10.30 20.84 2.34
CA ASP A 131 10.33 22.30 2.12
C ASP A 131 8.90 22.87 2.08
N PRO A 132 8.53 23.77 2.99
CA PRO A 132 7.17 24.30 3.07
C PRO A 132 6.85 25.41 2.06
N ARG A 133 7.82 25.82 1.22
CA ARG A 133 7.71 26.99 0.32
C ARG A 133 7.04 26.72 -1.03
#